data_AF-A0A3P7P5S9-F1
#
_entry.id   AF-A0A3P7P5S9-F1
#
_cell.length_a   1.000
_cell.length_b   1.000
_cell.length_c   1.000
_cell.angle_alpha   90.00
_cell.angle_beta   90.00
_cell.angle_gamma   90.00
#
_symmetry.space_group_name_H-M   'P 1'
#
loop_
_entity.id
_entity.type
_entity.pdbx_description
1 polymer ?
#
loop_
_entity_poly.entity_id
_entity_poly.type
_entity_poly.pdbx_seq_one_letter_code
_entity_poly.pdbx_strand_id
1 'polypeptide(L)'
;MSHKKRKTLSKTESEELQILKADKNIVILPADKGRSTLILNKGDYVKKVETLLGDRTACIPRERDAMKTLISSINKALTSLWKSKP
;
A
#
# COMPACT_ATOMS: atom_id res chain seq x y z
N MET A 1 31.22 -10.81 6.80
CA MET A 1 30.39 -11.60 7.75
C MET A 1 29.12 -12.05 7.01
N SER A 2 28.85 -13.35 6.94
CA SER A 2 27.67 -13.88 6.22
C SER A 2 26.51 -14.08 7.20
N HIS A 3 25.41 -13.37 7.02
CA HIS A 3 24.21 -13.56 7.82
C HIS A 3 23.46 -14.81 7.36
N LYS A 4 23.56 -15.89 8.14
CA LYS A 4 22.78 -17.12 7.92
C LYS A 4 21.30 -16.85 8.22
N LYS A 5 20.43 -17.04 7.22
CA LYS A 5 18.96 -16.99 7.42
C LYS A 5 18.58 -18.04 8.46
N ARG A 6 18.02 -17.61 9.60
CA ARG A 6 17.45 -18.51 10.60
C ARG A 6 16.01 -18.81 10.18
N LYS A 7 15.63 -20.10 10.20
CA LYS A 7 14.21 -20.47 10.12
C LYS A 7 13.59 -20.20 11.48
N THR A 8 12.63 -19.29 11.52
CA THR A 8 11.91 -18.91 12.74
C THR A 8 10.59 -19.68 12.90
N LEU A 9 10.03 -20.16 11.78
CA LEU A 9 8.79 -20.94 11.76
C LEU A 9 9.09 -22.43 11.76
N SER A 10 8.27 -23.20 12.47
CA SER A 10 8.20 -24.65 12.38
C SER A 10 7.73 -25.09 10.99
N LYS A 11 7.85 -26.39 10.71
CA LYS A 11 7.39 -26.97 9.44
C LYS A 11 5.88 -26.82 9.29
N THR A 12 5.11 -27.12 10.34
CA THR A 12 3.65 -27.01 10.35
C THR A 12 3.19 -25.58 10.11
N GLU A 13 3.75 -24.60 10.85
CA GLU A 13 3.41 -23.18 10.65
C GLU A 13 3.74 -22.71 9.23
N SER A 14 4.83 -23.23 8.65
CA SER A 14 5.21 -22.89 7.26
C SER A 14 4.21 -23.47 6.25
N GLU A 15 3.67 -24.66 6.50
CA GLU A 15 2.66 -25.30 5.65
C GLU A 15 1.31 -24.59 5.77
N GLU A 16 0.88 -24.27 6.99
CA GLU A 16 -0.34 -23.47 7.24
C GLU A 16 -0.27 -22.09 6.60
N LEU A 17 0.90 -21.43 6.67
CA LEU A 17 1.10 -20.15 6.01
C LEU A 17 0.99 -20.25 4.48
N GLN A 18 1.36 -21.39 3.90
CA GLN A 18 1.22 -21.62 2.45
C GLN A 18 -0.24 -21.86 2.05
N ILE A 19 -1.01 -22.56 2.90
CA ILE A 19 -2.47 -22.69 2.73
C ILE A 19 -3.12 -21.31 2.79
N LEU A 20 -2.75 -20.51 3.78
CA LEU A 20 -3.27 -19.16 3.97
C LEU A 20 -2.91 -18.23 2.81
N LYS A 21 -1.72 -18.37 2.25
CA LYS A 21 -1.26 -17.62 1.07
C LYS A 21 -2.03 -18.01 -0.21
N ALA A 22 -2.56 -19.23 -0.28
CA ALA A 22 -3.38 -19.67 -1.40
C ALA A 22 -4.82 -19.14 -1.31
N ASP A 23 -5.29 -18.76 -0.12
CA ASP A 23 -6.60 -18.13 0.04
C ASP A 23 -6.62 -16.72 -0.57
N LYS A 24 -7.45 -16.55 -1.60
CA LYS A 24 -7.61 -15.28 -2.32
C LYS A 24 -8.25 -14.19 -1.47
N ASN A 25 -8.92 -14.54 -0.38
CA ASN A 25 -9.55 -13.59 0.53
C ASN A 25 -8.58 -13.08 1.60
N ILE A 26 -7.41 -13.68 1.74
CA ILE A 26 -6.40 -13.25 2.71
C ILE A 26 -5.31 -12.44 2.00
N VAL A 27 -4.80 -11.43 2.69
CA VAL A 27 -3.62 -10.66 2.27
C VAL A 27 -2.56 -10.78 3.36
N ILE A 28 -1.36 -11.16 2.94
CA ILE A 28 -0.19 -11.25 3.82
C ILE A 28 0.85 -10.25 3.32
N LEU A 29 1.20 -9.27 4.16
CA LEU A 29 2.12 -8.19 3.80
C LEU A 29 2.98 -7.77 5.01
N PRO A 30 4.19 -7.21 4.78
CA PRO A 30 4.95 -6.57 5.83
C PRO A 30 4.14 -5.45 6.47
N ALA A 31 4.17 -5.36 7.80
CA ALA A 31 3.63 -4.21 8.51
C ALA A 31 4.53 -2.99 8.28
N ASP A 32 3.93 -1.80 8.34
CA ASP A 32 4.64 -0.52 8.38
C ASP A 32 5.52 -0.38 9.63
N LYS A 33 5.09 -0.97 10.75
CA LYS A 33 5.77 -0.89 12.04
C LYS A 33 6.55 -2.16 12.35
N GLY A 34 7.85 -2.00 12.58
CA GLY A 34 8.75 -3.05 13.05
C GLY A 34 9.02 -4.13 11.99
N ARG A 35 9.42 -5.32 12.45
CA ARG A 35 9.65 -6.52 11.61
C ARG A 35 8.45 -7.46 11.65
N SER A 36 7.25 -6.89 11.67
CA SER A 36 5.99 -7.61 11.78
C SER A 36 5.40 -7.91 10.41
N THR A 37 4.58 -8.95 10.33
CA THR A 37 3.80 -9.30 9.14
C THR A 37 2.32 -9.22 9.49
N LEU A 38 1.53 -8.57 8.65
CA LEU A 38 0.08 -8.52 8.77
C LEU A 38 -0.53 -9.64 7.94
N ILE A 39 -1.58 -10.24 8.50
CA ILE A 39 -2.45 -11.22 7.84
C ILE A 39 -3.86 -10.66 7.99
N LEU A 40 -4.51 -10.33 6.88
CA LEU A 40 -5.80 -9.65 6.88
C LEU A 40 -6.79 -10.33 5.94
N ASN A 41 -8.04 -10.44 6.37
CA ASN A 41 -9.14 -10.74 5.47
C ASN A 41 -9.48 -9.48 4.65
N LYS A 42 -9.58 -9.62 3.32
CA LYS A 42 -9.86 -8.52 2.39
C LYS A 42 -11.22 -7.87 2.65
N GLY A 43 -12.26 -8.67 2.85
CA GLY A 43 -13.62 -8.17 3.05
C GLY A 43 -13.73 -7.37 4.35
N ASP A 44 -13.21 -7.92 5.44
CA ASP A 44 -13.21 -7.24 6.74
C ASP A 44 -12.38 -5.96 6.72
N TYR A 45 -11.23 -5.99 6.05
CA TYR A 45 -10.39 -4.81 5.88
C TYR A 45 -11.11 -3.70 5.11
N VAL A 46 -11.71 -4.02 3.96
CA VAL A 46 -12.48 -3.06 3.15
C VAL A 46 -13.62 -2.46 3.97
N LYS A 47 -14.43 -3.30 4.62
CA LYS A 47 -15.55 -2.84 5.46
C LYS A 47 -15.09 -1.90 6.56
N LYS A 48 -13.97 -2.22 7.21
CA LYS A 48 -13.40 -1.38 8.27
C LYS A 48 -12.88 -0.05 7.71
N VAL A 49 -12.19 -0.07 6.57
CA VAL A 49 -11.67 1.14 5.92
C VAL A 49 -12.81 2.04 5.48
N GLU A 50 -13.86 1.50 4.87
CA GLU A 50 -15.06 2.27 4.48
C GLU A 50 -15.75 2.90 5.69
N THR A 51 -15.84 2.16 6.80
CA THR A 51 -16.41 2.68 8.06
C THR A 51 -15.57 3.83 8.63
N LEU A 52 -14.24 3.71 8.60
CA LEU A 52 -13.32 4.72 9.12
C LEU A 52 -13.20 5.96 8.21
N LEU A 53 -13.14 5.76 6.89
CA LEU A 53 -13.02 6.86 5.92
C LEU A 53 -14.37 7.52 5.61
N GLY A 54 -15.48 6.84 5.87
CA GLY A 54 -16.82 7.44 5.78
C GLY A 54 -17.11 8.49 6.85
N ASP A 55 -16.35 8.47 7.95
CA ASP A 55 -16.44 9.48 9.00
C ASP A 55 -15.79 10.79 8.55
N ARG A 56 -16.63 11.73 8.09
CA ARG A 56 -16.21 13.06 7.64
C ARG A 56 -15.64 13.94 8.75
N THR A 57 -15.82 13.57 10.02
CA THR A 57 -15.21 14.30 11.15
C THR A 57 -13.76 13.90 11.34
N ALA A 58 -13.40 12.64 11.04
CA ALA A 58 -12.05 12.12 11.17
C ALA A 58 -11.24 12.21 9.86
N CYS A 59 -11.88 12.02 8.71
CA CYS A 59 -11.23 12.04 7.40
C CYS A 59 -12.04 12.85 6.38
N ILE A 60 -11.45 13.95 5.88
CA ILE A 60 -12.06 14.76 4.83
C ILE A 60 -11.64 14.20 3.47
N PRO A 61 -12.58 13.75 2.62
CA PRO A 61 -12.26 13.33 1.26
C PRO A 61 -11.63 14.48 0.49
N ARG A 62 -10.41 14.28 -0.03
CA ARG A 62 -9.71 15.28 -0.85
C ARG A 62 -9.93 15.00 -2.33
N GLU A 63 -10.41 16.00 -3.05
CA GLU A 63 -10.61 15.91 -4.48
C GLU A 63 -9.27 15.78 -5.21
N ARG A 64 -9.12 14.75 -6.06
CA ARG A 64 -7.87 14.48 -6.79
C ARG A 64 -7.58 15.51 -7.90
N ASP A 65 -8.58 16.27 -8.32
CA ASP A 65 -8.49 17.16 -9.48
C ASP A 65 -7.73 18.47 -9.22
N ALA A 66 -7.61 18.88 -7.95
CA ALA A 66 -6.83 20.08 -7.61
C ALA A 66 -5.36 19.98 -8.08
N MET A 67 -4.78 18.77 -8.05
CA MET A 67 -3.38 18.55 -8.44
C MET A 67 -3.23 18.45 -9.96
N LYS A 68 -4.28 18.05 -10.70
CA LYS A 68 -4.19 17.86 -12.16
C LYS A 68 -3.90 19.16 -12.89
N THR A 69 -4.54 20.25 -12.47
CA THR A 69 -4.31 21.59 -13.07
C THR A 69 -2.87 22.05 -12.83
N LEU A 70 -2.35 21.85 -11.61
CA LEU A 70 -0.97 22.20 -11.27
C LEU A 70 0.05 21.35 -12.04
N ILE A 71 -0.16 20.04 -12.15
CA ILE A 71 0.71 19.15 -12.93
C ILE A 71 0.70 19.55 -14.41
N SER A 72 -0.48 19.87 -14.96
CA SER A 72 -0.62 20.35 -16.34
C SER A 72 0.13 21.66 -16.58
N SER A 73 0.05 22.63 -15.67
CA SER A 73 0.78 23.89 -15.80
C SER A 73 2.30 23.72 -15.71
N ILE A 74 2.77 22.86 -14.79
CA ILE A 74 4.20 22.51 -14.67
C ILE A 74 4.70 21.84 -15.96
N ASN A 75 3.96 20.85 -16.48
CA ASN A 75 4.34 20.15 -17.70
C ASN A 75 4.39 21.10 -18.91
N LYS A 76 3.43 22.04 -19.02
CA LYS A 76 3.46 23.08 -20.05
C LYS A 76 4.73 23.94 -19.94
N ALA A 77 5.05 24.42 -18.74
CA ALA A 77 6.25 25.23 -18.51
C ALA A 77 7.54 24.47 -18.85
N LEU A 78 7.65 23.19 -18.45
CA LEU A 78 8.79 22.35 -18.81
C LEU A 78 8.92 22.16 -20.32
N THR A 79 7.82 21.90 -21.02
CA THR A 79 7.85 21.74 -22.48
C THR A 79 8.26 23.03 -23.21
N SER A 80 7.87 24.21 -22.72
CA SER A 80 8.33 25.47 -23.32
C SER A 80 9.82 25.69 -23.10
N LEU A 81 10.35 25.34 -21.93
CA LEU A 81 11.78 25.47 -21.63
C LEU A 81 12.66 24.50 -22.44
N TRP A 82 12.16 23.30 -22.72
CA TRP A 82 12.87 22.35 -23.59
C TRP A 82 12.85 22.75 -25.06
N LYS A 83 11.75 23.37 -25.53
CA LYS A 83 11.67 23.91 -26.90
C LYS A 83 12.48 25.18 -27.10
N SER A 84 12.75 25.91 -26.02
CA SER A 84 13.57 27.14 -26.04
C SER A 84 15.05 26.89 -25.74
N LYS A 85 15.49 25.63 -25.60
CA LYS A 85 16.92 25.30 -25.54
C LYS A 85 17.49 25.37 -26.97
N PRO A 86 18.54 26.17 -27.22
CA PRO A 86 19.24 26.17 -28.51
C PRO A 86 19.94 24.84 -28.78
#